data_AF-A0A635JDL7-F1
#
_entry.id   AF-A0A635JDL7-F1
#
_cell.length_a   1.000
_cell.length_b   1.000
_cell.length_c   1.000
_cell.angle_alpha   90.00
_cell.angle_beta   90.00
_cell.angle_gamma   90.00
#
_symmetry.space_group_name_H-M   'P 1'
#
loop_
_entity.id
_entity.type
_entity.pdbx_description
1 polymer ?
#
loop_
_entity_poly.entity_id
_entity_poly.type
_entity_poly.pdbx_seq_one_letter_code
_entity_poly.pdbx_strand_id
1 'polypeptide(L)' 'KKKLGRKEGSKYRRDITILKKGRFTQSEIAKKLGISLSTVKRHWNNGIIG' A
#
# COMPACT_ATOMS: atom_id res chain seq x y z
N LYS A 1 -8.76 -27.23 5.65
CA LYS A 1 -7.90 -26.15 6.21
C LYS A 1 -8.48 -24.78 5.86
N LYS A 2 -9.17 -24.09 6.78
CA LYS A 2 -9.48 -22.65 6.58
C LYS A 2 -8.15 -21.90 6.56
N LYS A 3 -7.79 -21.27 5.44
CA LYS A 3 -6.58 -20.42 5.37
C LYS A 3 -6.75 -19.30 6.40
N LEU A 4 -6.05 -19.42 7.54
CA LEU A 4 -5.91 -18.37 8.52
C LEU A 4 -5.02 -17.28 7.91
N GLY A 5 -5.65 -16.30 7.29
CA GLY A 5 -4.97 -15.15 6.69
C GLY A 5 -5.99 -14.16 6.19
N ARG A 6 -5.85 -12.89 6.57
CA ARG A 6 -6.59 -11.77 5.96
C ARG A 6 -6.37 -11.86 4.45
N LYS A 7 -7.44 -11.80 3.63
CA LYS A 7 -7.34 -11.83 2.15
C LYS A 7 -6.15 -10.96 1.73
N GLU A 8 -5.17 -11.57 1.07
CA GLU A 8 -4.00 -10.85 0.57
C GLU A 8 -4.48 -9.73 -0.35
N GLY A 9 -4.16 -8.50 0.02
CA GLY A 9 -4.66 -7.30 -0.65
C GLY A 9 -5.34 -6.37 0.32
N SER A 10 -4.55 -5.50 0.97
CA SER A 10 -5.11 -4.27 1.51
C SER A 10 -5.76 -3.47 0.38
N LYS A 11 -6.90 -2.83 0.68
CA LYS A 11 -7.64 -1.93 -0.23
C LYS A 11 -6.70 -0.99 -1.02
N TYR A 12 -5.62 -0.55 -0.39
CA TYR A 12 -4.65 0.41 -0.92
C TYR A 12 -3.43 -0.20 -1.62
N ARG A 13 -3.24 -1.54 -1.62
CA ARG A 13 -2.02 -2.16 -2.20
C ARG A 13 -1.88 -1.84 -3.69
N ARG A 14 -2.97 -1.96 -4.45
CA ARG A 14 -2.97 -1.65 -5.90
C ARG A 14 -2.69 -0.17 -6.13
N ASP A 15 -3.40 0.71 -5.45
CA ASP A 15 -3.28 2.15 -5.66
C ASP A 15 -1.90 2.67 -5.26
N ILE A 16 -1.36 2.24 -4.11
CA ILE A 16 0.01 2.59 -3.69
C ILE A 16 1.03 2.09 -4.71
N THR A 17 0.84 0.89 -5.29
CA THR A 17 1.75 0.35 -6.30
C THR A 17 1.70 1.14 -7.61
N ILE A 18 0.50 1.51 -8.07
CA ILE A 18 0.31 2.31 -9.28
C ILE A 18 0.95 3.69 -9.10
N LEU A 19 0.70 4.36 -7.98
CA LEU A 19 1.26 5.67 -7.69
C LEU A 19 2.78 5.60 -7.47
N LYS A 20 3.30 4.54 -6.84
CA LYS A 20 4.75 4.31 -6.75
C LYS A 20 5.39 4.18 -8.13
N LYS A 21 4.77 3.43 -9.06
CA LYS A 21 5.24 3.32 -10.46
C LYS A 21 5.19 4.68 -11.18
N GLY A 22 4.20 5.51 -10.84
CA GLY A 22 4.10 6.90 -11.31
C GLY A 22 5.10 7.88 -10.69
N ARG A 23 6.13 7.42 -9.96
CA ARG A 23 7.14 8.23 -9.27
C ARG A 23 6.60 9.18 -8.19
N PHE A 24 5.39 8.95 -7.69
CA PHE A 24 4.86 9.72 -6.56
C PHE A 24 5.58 9.36 -5.27
N THR A 25 5.81 10.36 -4.41
CA THR A 25 6.40 10.16 -3.08
C THR A 25 5.39 9.55 -2.10
N GLN A 26 5.87 8.92 -1.02
CA GLN A 26 5.00 8.35 0.01
C GLN A 26 4.01 9.38 0.60
N SER A 27 4.45 10.62 0.77
CA SER A 27 3.62 11.73 1.29
C SER A 27 2.55 12.16 0.29
N GLU A 28 2.86 12.21 -1.00
CA GLU A 28 1.87 12.49 -2.04
C GLU A 28 0.85 11.36 -2.17
N ILE A 29 1.31 10.11 -2.08
CA ILE A 29 0.42 8.93 -2.10
C ILE A 29 -0.54 8.97 -0.91
N ALA A 30 -0.06 9.32 0.28
CA ALA A 30 -0.90 9.46 1.47
C ALA A 30 -2.00 10.51 1.26
N LYS A 31 -1.62 11.69 0.73
CA LYS A 31 -2.56 12.77 0.40
C LYS A 31 -3.57 12.34 -0.66
N LYS A 32 -3.11 11.70 -1.75
CA LYS A 32 -3.95 11.31 -2.89
C LYS A 32 -4.94 10.19 -2.56
N LEU A 33 -4.58 9.31 -1.63
CA LEU A 33 -5.44 8.22 -1.17
C LEU A 33 -6.25 8.58 0.10
N GLY A 34 -6.03 9.76 0.69
CA GLY A 34 -6.69 10.17 1.92
C GLY A 34 -6.38 9.25 3.10
N ILE A 35 -5.16 8.69 3.14
CA ILE A 35 -4.73 7.77 4.20
C ILE A 35 -3.52 8.32 4.94
N SER A 36 -3.26 7.77 6.14
CA SER A 36 -2.07 8.15 6.91
C SER A 36 -0.79 7.72 6.19
N LEU A 37 0.28 8.52 6.36
CA LEU A 37 1.62 8.17 5.89
C LEU A 37 2.09 6.82 6.48
N SER A 38 1.68 6.52 7.72
CA SER A 38 1.95 5.25 8.39
C SER A 38 1.33 4.05 7.65
N THR A 39 0.12 4.22 7.10
CA THR A 39 -0.53 3.20 6.26
C THR A 39 0.25 2.97 4.97
N VAL A 40 0.74 4.04 4.34
CA VAL A 40 1.59 3.95 3.14
C VAL A 40 2.91 3.25 3.46
N LYS A 41 3.62 3.66 4.51
CA LYS A 41 4.88 3.05 4.97
C LYS A 41 4.71 1.57 5.31
N ARG A 42 3.63 1.20 6.00
CA ARG A 42 3.32 -0.20 6.33
C ARG A 42 3.20 -1.05 5.08
N HIS A 43 2.57 -0.55 4.02
CA HIS A 43 2.49 -1.26 2.74
C HIS A 43 3.80 -1.24 1.96
N TRP A 44 4.58 -0.17 2.09
CA TRP A 44 5.88 -0.06 1.44
C TRP A 44 6.91 -1.05 2.01
N ASN A 45 6.97 -1.20 3.33
CA ASN A 45 7.92 -2.10 4.01
C ASN A 45 7.47 -3.56 4.03
N ASN A 46 6.16 -3.86 4.06
CA ASN A 46 5.65 -5.24 4.05
C ASN A 46 5.49 -5.85 2.65
N GLY A 47 6.38 -5.54 1.71
CA GLY A 47 6.41 -6.25 0.42
C GLY A 47 5.32 -5.86 -0.58
N ILE A 48 5.24 -4.58 -0.95
CA ILE A 48 4.78 -4.25 -2.32
C ILE A 48 5.77 -4.83 -3.36
N ILE A 49 7.02 -5.07 -2.96
CA ILE A 49 8.03 -5.80 -3.72
C ILE A 49 8.47 -7.00 -2.88
N GLY A 50 7.98 -8.17 -3.26
CA GLY A 50 8.74 -9.41 -3.23
C GLY A 50 9.05 -9.76 -4.67
#